data_AF-J3NEX2-F1
#
_entry.id   AF-J3NEX2-F1
#
_cell.length_a   1.000
_cell.length_b   1.000
_cell.length_c   1.000
_cell.angle_alpha   90.00
_cell.angle_beta   90.00
_cell.angle_gamma   90.00
#
_symmetry.space_group_name_H-M   'P 1'
#
loop_
_entity.id
_entity.type
_entity.pdbx_description
1 polymer ?
#
loop_
_entity_poly.entity_id
_entity_poly.type
_entity_poly.pdbx_seq_one_letter_code
_entity_poly.pdbx_strand_id
1 'polypeptide(L)'
;MLGPEGRVFATDVSEVAIDVARLNVQRYGMQDKVEIRHGFWFEPLEDLKGKLMGVISNPPYIPTDDLPGLQPEVGWHEPKLALDGGKDGLDHLLHLCEGLSSVLKHGGFFVFEVTYLLMHCI
;
A
#
# COMPACT_ATOMS: atom_id res chain seq x y z
N MET A 1 -18.43 0.75 -4.48
CA MET A 1 -17.37 1.74 -4.80
C MET A 1 -16.46 1.34 -5.98
N LEU A 2 -16.68 0.21 -6.67
CA LEU A 2 -15.99 -0.10 -7.93
C LEU A 2 -16.93 -0.28 -9.13
N GLY A 3 -18.24 -0.43 -8.92
CA GLY A 3 -19.17 -0.72 -10.02
C GLY A 3 -18.85 -2.06 -10.72
N PRO A 4 -19.64 -2.45 -11.72
CA PRO A 4 -19.38 -3.68 -12.47
C PRO A 4 -18.05 -3.65 -13.25
N GLU A 5 -17.66 -2.47 -13.73
CA GLU A 5 -16.48 -2.20 -14.58
C GLU A 5 -15.20 -1.81 -13.81
N GLY A 6 -15.24 -1.88 -12.48
CA GLY A 6 -14.11 -1.44 -11.65
C GLY A 6 -12.91 -2.36 -11.78
N ARG A 7 -11.73 -1.75 -11.90
CA ARG A 7 -10.43 -2.42 -11.90
C ARG A 7 -9.59 -1.99 -10.71
N VAL A 8 -8.77 -2.92 -10.23
CA VAL A 8 -7.80 -2.71 -9.16
C VAL A 8 -6.42 -3.01 -9.72
N PHE A 9 -5.48 -2.11 -9.47
CA PHE A 9 -4.06 -2.32 -9.72
C PHE A 9 -3.37 -2.38 -8.37
N ALA A 10 -2.84 -3.54 -8.02
CA ALA A 10 -2.14 -3.75 -6.75
C ALA A 10 -0.63 -3.78 -7.02
N THR A 11 0.12 -2.98 -6.27
CA THR A 11 1.58 -2.94 -6.32
C THR A 11 2.19 -3.38 -5.02
N ASP A 12 3.35 -4.03 -5.11
CA ASP A 12 4.20 -4.35 -3.97
C ASP A 12 5.65 -4.49 -4.47
N VAL A 13 6.61 -4.12 -3.63
CA VAL A 13 8.05 -4.25 -3.92
C VAL A 13 8.56 -5.66 -3.61
N SER A 14 7.83 -6.43 -2.79
CA SER A 14 8.17 -7.80 -2.42
C SER A 14 7.69 -8.79 -3.48
N GLU A 15 8.61 -9.51 -4.11
CA GLU A 15 8.28 -10.59 -5.05
C GLU A 15 7.40 -11.67 -4.39
N VAL A 16 7.67 -11.98 -3.12
CA VAL A 16 6.88 -12.96 -2.35
C VAL A 16 5.43 -12.48 -2.20
N ALA A 17 5.22 -11.20 -1.89
CA ALA A 17 3.88 -10.63 -1.78
C ALA A 17 3.13 -10.64 -3.12
N ILE A 18 3.85 -10.34 -4.22
CA ILE A 18 3.31 -10.40 -5.58
C ILE A 18 2.83 -11.82 -5.92
N ASP A 19 3.60 -12.85 -5.59
CA ASP A 19 3.22 -14.24 -5.87
C ASP A 19 2.02 -14.69 -5.04
N VAL A 20 1.97 -14.32 -3.77
CA VAL A 20 0.80 -14.56 -2.90
C VAL A 20 -0.44 -13.83 -3.43
N ALA A 21 -0.30 -12.57 -3.85
CA ALA A 21 -1.39 -11.80 -4.41
C ALA A 21 -1.91 -12.41 -5.72
N ARG A 22 -1.02 -12.86 -6.62
CA ARG A 22 -1.40 -13.57 -7.86
C ARG A 22 -2.16 -14.86 -7.56
N LEU A 23 -1.69 -15.64 -6.58
CA LEU A 23 -2.38 -16.86 -6.15
C LEU A 23 -3.79 -16.56 -5.63
N ASN A 24 -3.95 -15.49 -4.85
CA ASN A 24 -5.26 -15.06 -4.35
C ASN A 24 -6.18 -14.61 -5.49
N VAL A 25 -5.68 -13.81 -6.43
CA VAL A 25 -6.44 -13.39 -7.62
C VAL A 25 -6.93 -14.60 -8.41
N GLN A 26 -6.07 -15.60 -8.63
CA GLN A 26 -6.45 -16.84 -9.29
C GLN A 26 -7.48 -17.65 -8.49
N ARG A 27 -7.24 -17.83 -7.18
CA ARG A 27 -8.11 -18.59 -6.27
C ARG A 27 -9.54 -18.06 -6.23
N TYR A 28 -9.69 -16.73 -6.32
CA TYR A 28 -11.00 -16.08 -6.26
C TYR A 28 -11.58 -15.70 -7.63
N GLY A 29 -10.93 -16.06 -8.74
CA GLY A 29 -11.44 -15.79 -10.09
C GLY A 29 -11.48 -14.30 -10.44
N MET A 30 -10.51 -13.51 -9.95
CA MET A 30 -10.51 -12.05 -10.07
C MET A 30 -9.58 -11.51 -11.17
N GLN A 31 -9.09 -12.37 -12.06
CA GLN A 31 -8.10 -12.02 -13.09
C GLN A 31 -8.57 -10.89 -14.02
N ASP A 32 -9.87 -10.77 -14.27
CA ASP A 32 -10.42 -9.73 -15.15
C ASP A 32 -10.49 -8.35 -14.48
N LYS A 33 -10.40 -8.31 -13.14
CA LYS A 33 -10.61 -7.11 -12.32
C LYS A 33 -9.38 -6.65 -11.56
N VAL A 34 -8.44 -7.56 -11.25
CA VAL A 34 -7.26 -7.26 -10.42
C VAL A 34 -6.00 -7.56 -11.21
N GLU A 35 -5.20 -6.52 -11.41
CA GLU A 35 -3.88 -6.61 -12.03
C GLU A 35 -2.80 -6.42 -10.96
N ILE A 36 -1.89 -7.38 -10.84
CA ILE A 36 -0.79 -7.36 -9.87
C ILE A 36 0.49 -6.91 -10.58
N ARG A 37 1.09 -5.82 -10.12
CA ARG A 37 2.30 -5.24 -10.71
C ARG A 37 3.42 -5.14 -9.67
N HIS A 38 4.58 -5.71 -9.97
CA HIS A 38 5.73 -5.64 -9.08
C HIS A 38 6.48 -4.32 -9.26
N GLY A 39 6.86 -3.69 -8.15
CA GLY A 39 7.71 -2.50 -8.14
C GLY A 39 7.41 -1.55 -6.99
N PHE A 40 8.07 -0.40 -7.00
CA PHE A 40 8.04 0.52 -5.87
C PHE A 40 6.92 1.54 -6.02
N TRP A 41 5.98 1.56 -5.06
CA TRP A 41 4.86 2.49 -4.99
C TRP A 41 4.12 2.70 -6.33
N PHE A 42 4.28 3.88 -6.91
CA PHE A 42 3.59 4.35 -8.12
C PHE A 42 4.37 4.07 -9.41
N GLU A 43 5.63 3.63 -9.34
CA GLU A 43 6.45 3.35 -10.54
C GLU A 43 5.76 2.39 -11.51
N PRO A 44 5.11 1.29 -11.06
CA PRO A 44 4.42 0.38 -11.97
C PRO A 44 3.10 0.93 -12.52
N LEU A 45 2.70 2.15 -12.12
CA LEU A 45 1.41 2.78 -12.45
C LEU A 45 1.57 4.01 -13.36
N GLU A 46 2.73 4.16 -14.01
CA GLU A 46 3.05 5.28 -14.89
C GLU A 46 2.00 5.48 -16.01
N ASP A 47 1.51 4.38 -16.59
CA ASP A 47 0.44 4.37 -17.62
C ASP A 47 -0.94 4.82 -17.07
N LEU A 48 -1.09 4.90 -15.75
CA LEU A 48 -2.32 5.23 -15.04
C LEU A 48 -2.30 6.63 -14.41
N LYS A 49 -1.26 7.44 -14.65
CA LYS A 49 -1.17 8.82 -14.16
C LYS A 49 -2.44 9.64 -14.46
N GLY A 50 -2.96 10.31 -13.43
CA GLY A 50 -4.17 11.12 -13.47
C GLY A 50 -5.48 10.36 -13.76
N LYS A 51 -5.49 9.02 -13.72
CA LYS A 51 -6.66 8.20 -14.09
C LYS A 51 -7.29 7.47 -12.89
N LEU A 52 -6.57 7.31 -11.79
CA LEU A 52 -7.07 6.54 -10.65
C LEU A 52 -8.19 7.30 -9.93
N MET A 53 -9.32 6.63 -9.70
CA MET A 53 -10.40 7.17 -8.88
C MET A 53 -10.08 7.14 -7.39
N GLY A 54 -9.26 6.18 -6.96
CA GLY A 54 -8.87 6.07 -5.57
C GLY A 54 -7.57 5.31 -5.41
N VAL A 55 -6.84 5.65 -4.35
CA VAL A 55 -5.68 4.90 -3.87
C VAL A 55 -5.98 4.44 -2.45
N ILE A 56 -5.69 3.17 -2.18
CA ILE A 56 -5.84 2.56 -0.85
C ILE A 56 -4.49 1.94 -0.49
N SER A 57 -3.96 2.23 0.69
CA SER A 57 -2.69 1.69 1.14
C SER A 57 -2.69 1.36 2.62
N ASN A 58 -2.06 0.25 3.01
CA ASN A 58 -1.62 0.01 4.38
C ASN A 58 -0.08 0.12 4.39
N PRO A 59 0.48 1.35 4.45
CA PRO A 59 1.92 1.55 4.39
C PRO A 59 2.60 1.11 5.69
N PRO A 60 3.91 0.80 5.68
CA PRO A 60 4.67 0.65 6.92
C PRO A 60 4.66 1.95 7.72
N TYR A 61 4.41 1.87 9.02
CA TYR A 61 4.14 3.04 9.87
C TYR A 61 4.77 2.96 11.28
N ILE A 62 5.54 1.92 11.59
CA ILE A 62 6.11 1.74 12.93
C ILE A 62 7.43 2.52 13.00
N PRO A 63 7.60 3.44 13.97
CA PRO A 63 8.88 4.11 14.16
C PRO A 63 10.04 3.12 14.28
N THR A 64 11.16 3.41 13.64
CA THR A 64 12.32 2.49 13.62
C THR A 64 12.79 2.10 15.04
N ASP A 65 12.71 3.05 15.98
CA ASP A 65 13.13 2.86 17.37
C ASP A 65 12.18 1.94 18.18
N ASP A 66 10.94 1.76 17.71
CA ASP A 66 9.93 0.89 18.35
C ASP A 66 9.99 -0.55 17.84
N LEU A 67 10.66 -0.81 16.70
CA LEU A 67 10.80 -2.14 16.11
C LEU A 67 11.36 -3.21 17.09
N PRO A 68 12.36 -2.93 17.93
CA PRO A 68 12.87 -3.92 18.89
C PRO A 68 11.87 -4.30 20.00
N GLY A 69 10.88 -3.44 20.26
CA GLY A 69 9.85 -3.63 21.30
C GLY A 69 8.59 -4.32 20.80
N LEU A 70 8.54 -4.74 19.53
CA LEU A 70 7.35 -5.39 18.96
C LEU A 70 7.05 -6.72 19.65
N GLN A 71 5.75 -7.02 19.75
CA GLN A 71 5.31 -8.32 20.23
C GLN A 71 6.00 -9.43 19.41
N PRO A 72 6.45 -10.52 20.05
CA PRO A 72 7.17 -11.60 19.38
C PRO A 72 6.47 -12.09 18.12
N GLU A 73 5.14 -12.15 18.14
CA GLU A 73 4.32 -12.58 17.02
C GLU A 73 4.47 -11.66 15.80
N VAL A 74 4.54 -10.35 15.98
CA VAL A 74 4.73 -9.38 14.89
C VAL A 74 6.17 -9.41 14.39
N GLY A 75 7.14 -9.37 15.31
CA GLY A 75 8.56 -9.35 14.98
C GLY A 75 9.08 -10.65 14.34
N TRP A 76 8.39 -11.78 14.53
CA TRP A 76 8.76 -13.07 13.95
C TRP A 76 8.05 -13.40 12.64
N HIS A 77 6.85 -12.85 12.41
CA HIS A 77 6.03 -13.20 11.25
C HIS A 77 6.04 -12.14 10.14
N GLU A 78 6.30 -10.87 10.46
CA GLU A 78 6.25 -9.80 9.46
C GLU A 78 7.65 -9.32 9.03
N PRO A 79 7.90 -9.13 7.72
CA PRO A 79 9.16 -8.58 7.24
C PRO A 79 9.37 -7.15 7.75
N LYS A 80 10.59 -6.81 8.16
CA LYS A 80 10.92 -5.44 8.62
C LYS A 80 10.52 -4.35 7.62
N LEU A 81 10.64 -4.62 6.31
CA LEU A 81 10.25 -3.70 5.25
C LEU A 81 8.74 -3.38 5.24
N ALA A 82 7.91 -4.27 5.77
CA ALA A 82 6.47 -4.07 5.90
C ALA A 82 6.09 -3.28 7.18
N LEU A 83 7.04 -3.12 8.10
CA LEU A 83 6.82 -2.55 9.43
C LEU A 83 7.45 -1.16 9.60
N ASP A 84 8.71 -1.00 9.18
CA ASP A 84 9.52 0.19 9.42
C ASP A 84 8.99 1.40 8.65
N GLY A 85 8.36 2.33 9.38
CA GLY A 85 7.85 3.58 8.85
C GLY A 85 8.86 4.72 8.85
N GLY A 86 10.14 4.43 9.14
CA GLY A 86 11.18 5.42 9.32
C GLY A 86 11.18 6.01 10.73
N LYS A 87 11.91 7.11 10.92
CA LYS A 87 12.21 7.68 12.24
C LYS A 87 10.95 7.94 13.08
N ASP A 88 9.96 8.58 12.45
CA ASP A 88 8.72 8.99 13.11
C ASP A 88 7.51 8.16 12.64
N GLY A 89 7.73 7.09 11.85
CA GLY A 89 6.66 6.26 11.27
C GLY A 89 5.92 6.90 10.08
N LEU A 90 6.38 8.06 9.60
CA LEU A 90 5.67 8.89 8.62
C LEU A 90 6.27 8.90 7.22
N ASP A 91 7.47 8.35 7.02
CA ASP A 91 8.24 8.53 5.78
C ASP A 91 7.46 8.02 4.56
N HIS A 92 6.81 6.87 4.71
CA HIS A 92 6.00 6.27 3.65
C HIS A 92 4.67 7.00 3.44
N LEU A 93 4.06 7.55 4.50
CA LEU A 93 2.85 8.35 4.36
C LEU A 93 3.14 9.64 3.60
N LEU A 94 4.24 10.31 3.90
CA LEU A 94 4.68 11.51 3.17
C LEU A 94 4.96 11.20 1.71
N HIS A 95 5.68 10.11 1.43
CA HIS A 95 5.94 9.65 0.06
C HIS A 95 4.65 9.38 -0.72
N LEU A 96 3.67 8.71 -0.09
CA LEU A 96 2.35 8.51 -0.66
C LEU A 96 1.69 9.85 -0.98
N CYS A 97 1.58 10.75 0.00
CA CYS A 97 0.97 12.06 -0.15
C CYS A 97 1.54 12.87 -1.32
N GLU A 98 2.86 12.86 -1.50
CA GLU A 98 3.53 13.52 -2.62
C GLU A 98 3.15 12.88 -3.97
N GLY A 99 3.18 11.55 -4.05
CA GLY A 99 2.89 10.81 -5.28
C GLY A 99 1.42 10.82 -5.70
N LEU A 100 0.47 10.92 -4.74
CA LEU A 100 -0.98 10.85 -5.01
C LEU A 100 -1.45 11.88 -6.02
N SER A 101 -0.88 13.09 -5.97
CA SER A 101 -1.19 14.18 -6.90
C SER A 101 -0.95 13.81 -8.38
N SER A 102 -0.02 12.90 -8.64
CA SER A 102 0.36 12.46 -9.99
C SER A 102 -0.51 11.33 -10.54
N VAL A 103 -1.16 10.55 -9.67
CA VAL A 103 -1.91 9.34 -10.07
C VAL A 103 -3.43 9.50 -9.97
N LEU A 104 -3.92 10.31 -9.02
CA LEU A 104 -5.34 10.52 -8.83
C LEU A 104 -5.93 11.43 -9.92
N LYS A 105 -7.13 11.09 -10.36
CA LYS A 105 -7.97 11.98 -11.17
C LYS A 105 -8.63 13.05 -10.29
N HIS A 106 -9.14 14.11 -10.90
CA HIS A 106 -9.92 15.11 -10.20
C HIS A 106 -11.15 14.50 -9.48
N GLY A 107 -11.32 14.83 -8.20
CA GLY A 107 -12.36 14.24 -7.34
C GLY A 107 -12.09 12.80 -6.90
N GLY A 108 -10.87 12.30 -7.09
CA GLY A 108 -10.43 11.02 -6.54
C GLY A 108 -10.23 11.06 -5.02
N PHE A 109 -10.10 9.89 -4.41
CA PHE A 109 -9.94 9.75 -2.96
C PHE A 109 -8.67 9.00 -2.59
N PHE A 110 -8.19 9.22 -1.37
CA PHE A 110 -7.11 8.45 -0.77
C PHE A 110 -7.58 7.92 0.58
N VAL A 111 -7.36 6.63 0.82
CA VAL A 111 -7.62 5.98 2.11
C VAL A 111 -6.34 5.25 2.50
N PHE A 112 -5.97 5.37 3.77
CA PHE A 112 -4.82 4.66 4.30
C PHE A 112 -5.09 4.17 5.71
N GLU A 113 -4.42 3.10 6.07
CA GLU A 113 -4.42 2.58 7.44
C GLU A 113 -3.30 3.25 8.25
N VAL A 114 -3.60 3.55 9.51
CA VAL A 114 -2.64 4.03 10.51
C VAL A 114 -2.94 3.38 11.84
N THR A 115 -1.92 3.26 12.69
CA THR A 115 -2.13 2.91 14.10
C THR A 115 -2.71 4.07 14.90
N TYR A 116 -3.34 3.72 16.02
CA TYR A 116 -3.98 4.66 16.95
C TYR A 116 -3.03 5.79 17.40
N LEU A 117 -1.73 5.52 17.55
CA LEU A 117 -0.76 6.52 18.01
C LEU A 117 -0.57 7.66 17.00
N LEU A 118 -0.54 7.34 15.70
CA LEU A 118 -0.35 8.30 14.62
C LEU A 118 -1.57 9.20 14.41
N MET A 119 -2.77 8.72 14.76
CA MET A 119 -4.02 9.47 14.62
C MET A 119 -4.09 10.71 15.55
N HIS A 120 -3.26 10.78 16.59
CA HIS A 120 -3.18 11.93 17.50
C HIS A 120 -2.16 13.01 17.05
N CYS A 121 -1.38 12.73 16.00
CA CYS A 121 -0.34 13.63 15.50
C CYS A 121 -0.74 14.36 14.20
N ILE A 122 -1.89 14.01 13.60
CA ILE A 122 -2.45 14.59 12.37
C ILE A 122 -3.67 15.44 12.73
#